data_AF-A0AAN7PND1-F1
#
_entry.id   AF-A0AAN7PND1-F1
#
_cell.length_a   1.000
_cell.length_b   1.000
_cell.length_c   1.000
_cell.angle_alpha   90.00
_cell.angle_beta   90.00
_cell.angle_gamma   90.00
#
_symmetry.space_group_name_H-M   'P 1'
#
loop_
_entity.id
_entity.type
_entity.pdbx_description
1 polymer ?
#
loop_
_entity_poly.entity_id
_entity_poly.type
_entity_poly.pdbx_seq_one_letter_code
_entity_poly.pdbx_strand_id
1 'polypeptide(L)'
;MDDLKLLAVTKHQLKQLLKITETFSKDINTTFGTDKCKINSIVKGRQTKQEDYSLEGNTDHIEAMGKTDDYKYLGYRQKIGIEYTNIKDELKQKYRQRLITILKTELTARNKAKAINTYAIPILTYSFGIVKWSGTDLEALNTLTRSQCYKHGIHHIHSATERFTLNRKEGEGDS
;
A
#
# COMPACT_ATOMS: atom_id res chain seq x y z
N MET A 1 -9.34 -15.56 3.72
CA MET A 1 -8.23 -14.61 3.58
C MET A 1 -7.14 -15.44 2.96
N ASP A 2 -6.93 -15.28 1.66
CA ASP A 2 -6.39 -16.38 0.83
C ASP A 2 -4.98 -16.05 0.27
N ASP A 3 -4.57 -14.79 0.39
CA ASP A 3 -3.23 -14.33 -0.01
C ASP A 3 -2.23 -14.55 1.14
N LEU A 4 -1.27 -15.46 0.94
CA LEU A 4 -0.20 -15.76 1.90
C LEU A 4 1.17 -15.36 1.33
N LYS A 5 2.04 -14.82 2.19
CA LYS A 5 3.45 -14.56 1.86
C LYS A 5 4.38 -15.35 2.78
N LEU A 6 5.12 -16.29 2.20
CA LEU A 6 6.13 -17.09 2.89
C LEU A 6 7.50 -16.41 2.80
N LEU A 7 8.21 -16.34 3.92
CA LEU A 7 9.56 -15.78 4.02
C LEU A 7 10.48 -16.80 4.70
N ALA A 8 11.66 -17.00 4.12
CA ALA A 8 12.68 -17.87 4.69
C ALA A 8 14.07 -17.29 4.42
N VAL A 9 15.04 -17.64 5.28
CA VAL A 9 16.44 -17.20 5.13
C VAL A 9 17.14 -17.98 4.02
N THR A 10 16.82 -19.27 3.89
CA THR A 10 17.44 -20.16 2.91
C THR A 10 16.41 -20.77 1.97
N LYS A 11 16.85 -21.14 0.76
CA LYS A 11 16.01 -21.84 -0.24
C LYS A 11 15.46 -23.16 0.31
N HIS A 12 16.26 -23.89 1.10
CA HIS A 12 15.84 -25.15 1.72
C HIS A 12 14.67 -24.94 2.69
N GLN A 13 14.78 -23.96 3.59
CA GLN A 13 13.71 -23.62 4.53
C GLN A 13 12.44 -23.15 3.79
N LEU A 14 12.58 -22.39 2.71
CA LEU A 14 11.42 -21.98 1.90
C LEU A 14 10.70 -23.20 1.30
N LYS A 15 11.44 -24.18 0.76
CA LYS A 15 10.86 -25.42 0.23
C LYS A 15 10.14 -26.22 1.32
N GLN A 16 10.69 -26.29 2.53
CA GLN A 16 10.01 -26.95 3.65
C GLN A 16 8.71 -26.23 4.04
N LEU A 17 8.73 -24.89 4.10
CA LEU A 17 7.52 -24.10 4.38
C LEU A 17 6.45 -24.29 3.30
N LEU A 18 6.85 -24.33 2.02
CA LEU A 18 5.94 -24.62 0.91
C LEU A 18 5.30 -26.00 1.05
N LYS A 19 6.11 -27.03 1.35
CA LYS A 19 5.61 -28.39 1.56
C LYS A 19 4.60 -28.47 2.71
N ILE A 20 4.90 -27.83 3.84
CA ILE A 20 3.97 -27.77 4.98
C ILE A 20 2.66 -27.09 4.59
N THR A 21 2.75 -25.97 3.86
CA THR A 21 1.56 -25.21 3.42
C THR A 21 0.72 -26.02 2.44
N GLU A 22 1.37 -26.77 1.53
CA GLU A 22 0.69 -27.67 0.60
C GLU A 22 -0.02 -28.82 1.32
N THR A 23 0.66 -29.49 2.26
CA THR A 23 0.06 -30.54 3.08
C THR A 23 -1.15 -30.00 3.86
N PHE A 24 -1.00 -28.85 4.51
CA PHE A 24 -2.08 -28.24 5.26
C PHE A 24 -3.26 -27.85 4.37
N SER A 25 -3.01 -27.31 3.17
CA SER A 25 -4.05 -27.01 2.17
C SER A 25 -4.81 -28.28 1.76
N LYS A 26 -4.11 -29.40 1.54
CA LYS A 26 -4.73 -30.69 1.22
C LYS A 26 -5.58 -31.20 2.37
N ASP A 27 -5.09 -31.08 3.61
CA ASP A 27 -5.80 -31.53 4.81
C ASP A 27 -7.13 -30.77 5.03
N ILE A 28 -7.18 -29.48 4.65
CA ILE A 28 -8.41 -28.67 4.72
C ILE A 28 -9.27 -28.76 3.44
N ASN A 29 -8.95 -29.68 2.51
CA ASN A 29 -9.61 -29.85 1.22
C ASN A 29 -9.62 -28.59 0.33
N THR A 30 -8.57 -27.75 0.40
CA THR A 30 -8.39 -26.60 -0.51
C THR A 30 -7.32 -26.89 -1.56
N THR A 31 -7.53 -26.40 -2.78
CA THR A 31 -6.55 -26.48 -3.87
C THR A 31 -5.54 -25.35 -3.75
N PHE A 32 -4.26 -25.69 -3.72
CA PHE A 32 -3.18 -24.70 -3.71
C PHE A 32 -2.99 -24.12 -5.12
N GLY A 33 -3.50 -22.91 -5.36
CA GLY A 33 -3.38 -22.24 -6.66
C GLY A 33 -1.97 -21.71 -6.90
N THR A 34 -1.23 -22.30 -7.82
CA THR A 34 0.17 -21.94 -8.15
C THR A 34 0.29 -20.91 -9.26
N ASP A 35 -0.77 -20.74 -10.07
CA ASP A 35 -0.87 -19.87 -11.24
C ASP A 35 -0.53 -18.40 -10.93
N LYS A 36 -0.91 -17.93 -9.74
CA LYS A 36 -0.66 -16.55 -9.28
C LYS A 36 0.48 -16.44 -8.28
N CYS A 37 1.13 -17.55 -7.95
CA CYS A 37 2.26 -17.57 -7.05
C CYS A 37 3.55 -17.20 -7.81
N LYS A 38 4.46 -16.51 -7.13
CA LYS A 38 5.81 -16.22 -7.64
C LYS A 38 6.82 -16.43 -6.52
N ILE A 39 7.99 -16.96 -6.88
CA ILE A 39 9.10 -17.10 -5.94
C ILE A 39 10.20 -16.09 -6.26
N ASN A 40 10.75 -15.48 -5.22
CA ASN A 40 11.81 -14.49 -5.34
C ASN A 40 12.91 -14.73 -4.29
N SER A 41 14.17 -14.58 -4.69
CA SER A 41 15.34 -14.69 -3.81
C SER A 41 16.18 -13.41 -3.88
N ILE A 42 16.36 -12.78 -2.73
CA ILE A 42 17.10 -11.54 -2.58
C ILE A 42 18.34 -11.84 -1.73
N VAL A 43 19.52 -11.68 -2.33
CA VAL A 43 20.81 -11.87 -1.64
C VAL A 43 21.56 -10.55 -1.67
N LYS A 44 21.95 -10.04 -0.49
CA LYS A 44 22.63 -8.75 -0.33
C LYS A 44 21.90 -7.58 -1.03
N GLY A 45 20.57 -7.55 -0.93
CA GLY A 45 19.73 -6.50 -1.53
C GLY A 45 19.60 -6.56 -3.05
N ARG A 46 20.03 -7.65 -3.70
CA ARG A 46 19.89 -7.86 -5.15
C ARG A 46 19.08 -9.12 -5.44
N GLN A 47 18.18 -9.03 -6.41
CA GLN A 47 17.44 -10.18 -6.92
C GLN A 47 18.43 -11.14 -7.61
N THR A 48 18.42 -12.38 -7.16
CA THR A 48 19.19 -13.46 -7.75
C THR A 48 18.29 -14.31 -8.64
N LYS A 49 18.82 -14.83 -9.74
CA LYS A 49 18.07 -15.78 -10.57
C LYS A 49 17.73 -17.01 -9.72
N GLN A 50 16.48 -17.41 -9.79
CA GLN A 50 15.98 -18.62 -9.14
C GLN A 50 15.34 -19.51 -10.19
N GLU A 51 15.33 -20.80 -9.89
CA GLU A 51 14.63 -21.82 -10.67
C GLU A 51 13.18 -21.91 -10.18
N ASP A 52 12.30 -22.30 -11.09
CA ASP A 52 10.91 -22.55 -10.78
C ASP A 52 10.78 -23.66 -9.73
N TYR A 53 9.72 -23.59 -8.93
CA TYR A 53 9.44 -24.64 -7.94
C TYR A 53 8.30 -25.51 -8.43
N SER A 54 8.61 -26.75 -8.76
CA SER A 54 7.60 -27.77 -9.06
C SER A 54 7.04 -28.34 -7.75
N LEU A 55 5.71 -28.40 -7.64
CA LEU A 55 5.07 -29.11 -6.53
C LEU A 55 5.26 -30.62 -6.70
N GLU A 56 5.37 -31.35 -5.58
CA GLU A 56 5.53 -32.80 -5.61
C GLU A 56 4.21 -33.47 -6.04
N GLY A 57 4.21 -34.06 -7.25
CA GLY A 57 3.11 -34.90 -7.74
C GLY A 57 2.08 -34.22 -8.65
N ASN A 58 2.31 -32.98 -9.09
CA ASN A 58 1.43 -32.28 -10.03
C ASN A 58 2.24 -31.55 -11.12
N THR A 59 1.64 -31.29 -12.29
CA THR A 59 2.24 -30.49 -13.39
C THR A 59 2.42 -29.01 -13.06
N ASP A 60 1.95 -28.58 -11.89
CA ASP A 60 1.88 -27.20 -11.47
C ASP A 60 3.23 -26.71 -10.92
N HIS A 61 3.76 -25.63 -11.51
CA HIS A 61 4.99 -24.98 -11.09
C HIS A 61 4.73 -23.55 -10.63
N ILE A 62 5.46 -23.13 -9.60
CA ILE A 62 5.53 -21.73 -9.19
C ILE A 62 6.72 -21.09 -9.90
N GLU A 63 6.43 -20.14 -10.77
CA GLU A 63 7.44 -19.47 -11.57
C GLU A 63 8.32 -18.55 -10.72
N ALA A 64 9.62 -18.56 -11.02
CA ALA A 64 10.55 -17.59 -10.49
C ALA A 64 10.25 -16.20 -11.06
N MET A 65 10.27 -15.20 -10.18
CA MET A 65 10.04 -13.81 -10.58
C MET A 65 11.20 -13.32 -11.45
N GLY A 66 10.88 -12.82 -12.64
CA GLY A 66 11.83 -12.16 -13.54
C GLY A 66 12.38 -10.86 -12.93
N LYS A 67 13.52 -10.38 -13.45
CA LYS A 67 14.12 -9.09 -13.02
C LYS A 67 13.26 -7.88 -13.37
N THR A 68 12.38 -8.02 -14.35
CA THR A 68 11.48 -6.98 -14.85
C THR A 68 10.06 -7.14 -14.34
N ASP A 69 9.75 -8.24 -13.67
CA ASP A 69 8.41 -8.53 -13.21
C ASP A 69 8.07 -7.66 -12.00
N ASP A 70 6.83 -7.20 -11.94
CA ASP A 70 6.27 -6.45 -10.82
C ASP A 70 5.16 -7.32 -10.19
N TYR A 71 5.39 -7.80 -8.96
CA TYR A 71 4.40 -8.61 -8.25
C TYR A 71 3.54 -7.72 -7.36
N LYS A 72 2.23 -7.95 -7.32
CA LYS A 72 1.30 -7.13 -6.52
C LYS A 72 0.79 -7.95 -5.33
N TYR A 73 1.07 -7.48 -4.12
CA TYR A 73 0.58 -8.08 -2.88
C TYR A 73 -0.14 -7.03 -2.03
N LEU A 74 -1.37 -7.34 -1.60
CA LEU A 74 -2.25 -6.44 -0.84
C LEU A 74 -2.39 -5.04 -1.45
N GLY A 75 -2.40 -4.94 -2.78
CA GLY A 75 -2.51 -3.67 -3.50
C GLY A 75 -1.20 -2.95 -3.81
N TYR A 76 -0.06 -3.41 -3.28
CA TYR A 76 1.25 -2.80 -3.45
C TYR A 76 2.16 -3.61 -4.37
N ARG A 77 2.90 -2.91 -5.23
CA ARG A 77 3.96 -3.52 -6.05
C ARG A 77 5.17 -3.84 -5.19
N GLN A 78 5.63 -5.08 -5.25
CA GLN A 78 6.79 -5.60 -4.55
C GLN A 78 7.76 -6.19 -5.57
N LYS A 79 9.01 -5.73 -5.55
CA LYS A 79 10.06 -6.20 -6.48
C LYS A 79 11.23 -6.81 -5.72
N ILE A 80 12.15 -5.98 -5.23
CA ILE A 80 13.25 -6.38 -4.33
C ILE A 80 12.94 -5.94 -2.88
N GLY A 81 11.99 -5.03 -2.73
CA GLY A 81 11.46 -4.52 -1.48
C GLY A 81 10.19 -3.72 -1.76
N ILE A 82 9.70 -3.01 -0.75
CA ILE A 82 8.62 -2.05 -0.90
C ILE A 82 9.25 -0.79 -1.52
N GLU A 83 8.92 -0.48 -2.77
CA GLU A 83 9.38 0.75 -3.42
C GLU A 83 8.57 1.93 -2.90
N TYR A 84 9.00 2.46 -1.75
CA TYR A 84 8.25 3.46 -0.99
C TYR A 84 7.94 4.72 -1.80
N THR A 85 8.84 5.17 -2.69
CA THR A 85 8.63 6.33 -3.56
C THR A 85 7.50 6.09 -4.55
N ASN A 86 7.54 5.00 -5.31
CA ASN A 86 6.50 4.67 -6.30
C ASN A 86 5.13 4.45 -5.64
N ILE A 87 5.12 3.83 -4.45
CA ILE A 87 3.88 3.64 -3.67
C ILE A 87 3.34 4.97 -3.16
N LYS A 88 4.19 5.87 -2.65
CA LYS A 88 3.77 7.21 -2.24
C LYS A 88 3.14 7.96 -3.40
N ASP A 89 3.73 7.90 -4.59
CA ASP A 89 3.22 8.60 -5.76
C ASP A 89 1.88 8.03 -6.23
N GLU A 90 1.74 6.70 -6.26
CA GLU A 90 0.47 6.04 -6.60
C GLU A 90 -0.64 6.38 -5.59
N LEU A 91 -0.32 6.40 -4.29
CA LEU A 91 -1.24 6.79 -3.23
C LEU A 91 -1.62 8.27 -3.30
N LYS A 92 -0.64 9.16 -3.57
CA LYS A 92 -0.86 10.60 -3.78
C LYS A 92 -1.80 10.81 -4.99
N GLN A 93 -1.60 10.07 -6.08
CA GLN A 93 -2.46 10.15 -7.27
C GLN A 93 -3.89 9.67 -6.97
N LYS A 94 -4.05 8.52 -6.31
CA LYS A 94 -5.38 8.01 -5.92
C LYS A 94 -6.09 8.94 -4.93
N TYR A 95 -5.36 9.48 -3.96
CA TYR A 95 -5.87 10.48 -3.03
C TYR A 95 -6.38 11.71 -3.77
N ARG A 96 -5.56 12.25 -4.69
CA ARG A 96 -5.94 13.40 -5.53
C ARG A 96 -7.20 13.11 -6.36
N GLN A 97 -7.30 11.92 -6.96
CA GLN A 97 -8.49 11.52 -7.72
C GLN A 97 -9.74 11.51 -6.83
N ARG A 98 -9.70 10.85 -5.66
CA ARG A 98 -10.83 10.83 -4.72
C ARG A 98 -11.21 12.23 -4.25
N LEU A 99 -10.21 13.05 -3.96
CA LEU A 99 -10.42 14.42 -3.53
C LEU A 99 -11.12 15.23 -4.61
N ILE A 100 -10.65 15.20 -5.86
CA ILE A 100 -11.33 15.89 -6.98
C ILE A 100 -12.77 15.38 -7.15
N THR A 101 -13.00 14.07 -7.06
CA THR A 101 -14.35 13.50 -7.15
C THR A 101 -15.28 14.07 -6.08
N ILE A 102 -14.82 14.16 -4.81
CA ILE A 102 -15.59 14.78 -3.73
C ILE A 102 -15.84 16.26 -4.01
N LEU A 103 -14.82 16.99 -4.45
CA LEU A 103 -14.92 18.43 -4.68
C LEU A 103 -15.90 18.79 -5.81
N LYS A 104 -16.00 17.93 -6.84
CA LYS A 104 -16.95 18.05 -7.95
C LYS A 104 -18.42 17.83 -7.57
N THR A 105 -18.69 17.23 -6.41
CA THR A 105 -20.08 17.03 -5.96
C THR A 105 -20.74 18.34 -5.54
N GLU A 106 -22.07 18.38 -5.54
CA GLU A 106 -22.89 19.51 -5.04
C GLU A 106 -23.10 19.45 -3.51
N LEU A 107 -22.21 18.79 -2.77
CA LEU A 107 -22.29 18.72 -1.32
C LEU A 107 -21.95 20.07 -0.65
N THR A 108 -22.57 20.34 0.50
CA THR A 108 -22.21 21.48 1.35
C THR A 108 -20.77 21.34 1.85
N ALA A 109 -20.11 22.46 2.19
CA ALA A 109 -18.72 22.45 2.67
C ALA A 109 -18.51 21.51 3.87
N ARG A 110 -19.47 21.46 4.80
CA ARG A 110 -19.47 20.52 5.94
C ARG A 110 -19.49 19.07 5.49
N ASN A 111 -20.35 18.73 4.52
CA ASN A 111 -20.47 17.37 4.00
C ASN A 111 -19.27 16.97 3.15
N LYS A 112 -18.66 17.91 2.40
CA LYS A 112 -17.40 17.68 1.68
C LYS A 112 -16.24 17.40 2.64
N ALA A 113 -16.11 18.15 3.73
CA ALA A 113 -15.10 17.89 4.75
C ALA A 113 -15.29 16.49 5.37
N LYS A 114 -16.53 16.11 5.69
CA LYS A 114 -16.85 14.75 6.17
C LYS A 114 -16.47 13.68 5.13
N ALA A 115 -16.81 13.87 3.87
CA ALA A 115 -16.50 12.94 2.79
C ALA A 115 -14.98 12.78 2.57
N ILE A 116 -14.20 13.85 2.71
CA ILE A 116 -12.73 13.77 2.64
C ILE A 116 -12.22 12.84 3.75
N ASN A 117 -12.68 13.05 4.99
CA ASN A 117 -12.25 12.25 6.14
C ASN A 117 -12.68 10.78 6.04
N THR A 118 -13.84 10.48 5.47
CA THR A 118 -14.36 9.11 5.38
C THR A 118 -13.95 8.35 4.13
N TYR A 119 -13.63 9.04 3.02
CA TYR A 119 -13.35 8.39 1.73
C TYR A 119 -11.94 8.65 1.20
N ALA A 120 -11.40 9.86 1.31
CA ALA A 120 -10.08 10.18 0.78
C ALA A 120 -8.96 9.83 1.78
N ILE A 121 -9.09 10.22 3.05
CA ILE A 121 -8.08 10.00 4.09
C ILE A 121 -7.75 8.52 4.33
N PRO A 122 -8.71 7.57 4.36
CA PRO A 122 -8.39 6.16 4.64
C PRO A 122 -7.42 5.51 3.66
N ILE A 123 -7.30 6.00 2.41
CA ILE A 123 -6.24 5.56 1.47
C ILE A 123 -4.86 5.77 2.09
N LEU A 124 -4.66 6.96 2.65
CA LEU A 124 -3.38 7.38 3.21
C LEU A 124 -3.16 6.70 4.55
N THR A 125 -4.19 6.59 5.39
CA THR A 125 -4.11 5.96 6.71
C THR A 125 -3.63 4.50 6.63
N TYR A 126 -4.14 3.72 5.67
CA TYR A 126 -3.68 2.35 5.46
C TYR A 126 -2.18 2.29 5.15
N SER A 127 -1.66 3.28 4.41
CA SER A 127 -0.25 3.34 4.08
C SER A 127 0.66 3.82 5.22
N PHE A 128 0.13 4.46 6.26
CA PHE A 128 0.94 4.99 7.36
C PHE A 128 1.63 3.90 8.18
N GLY A 129 1.06 2.69 8.25
CA GLY A 129 1.68 1.53 8.90
C GLY A 129 2.68 0.77 8.02
N ILE A 130 2.64 0.99 6.71
CA ILE A 130 3.44 0.22 5.73
C ILE A 130 4.59 1.05 5.17
N VAL A 131 4.39 2.36 5.01
CA VAL A 131 5.31 3.30 4.36
C VAL A 131 5.72 4.37 5.37
N LYS A 132 7.02 4.70 5.42
CA LYS A 132 7.51 5.80 6.24
C LYS A 132 7.22 7.15 5.57
N TRP A 133 6.28 7.90 6.11
CA TRP A 133 5.95 9.25 5.67
C TRP A 133 6.85 10.27 6.39
N SER A 134 7.47 11.18 5.64
CA SER A 134 8.19 12.31 6.23
C SER A 134 7.24 13.47 6.53
N GLY A 135 7.66 14.39 7.41
CA GLY A 135 6.91 15.64 7.63
C GLY A 135 6.69 16.43 6.33
N THR A 136 7.70 16.47 5.46
CA THR A 136 7.62 17.11 4.15
C THR A 136 6.60 16.45 3.22
N ASP A 137 6.46 15.11 3.25
CA ASP A 137 5.45 14.41 2.46
C ASP A 137 4.03 14.74 2.94
N LEU A 138 3.82 14.83 4.26
CA LEU A 138 2.53 15.20 4.86
C LEU A 138 2.17 16.65 4.56
N GLU A 139 3.15 17.55 4.60
CA GLU A 139 2.96 18.95 4.23
C GLU A 139 2.63 19.13 2.75
N ALA A 140 3.26 18.35 1.86
CA ALA A 140 2.93 18.33 0.43
C ALA A 140 1.50 17.85 0.19
N LEU A 141 1.02 16.83 0.93
CA LEU A 141 -0.37 16.38 0.89
C LEU A 141 -1.34 17.47 1.36
N ASN A 142 -1.04 18.15 2.47
CA ASN A 142 -1.84 19.27 2.97
C ASN A 142 -1.89 20.42 1.95
N THR A 143 -0.76 20.75 1.33
CA THR A 143 -0.68 21.77 0.28
C THR A 143 -1.54 21.41 -0.93
N LEU A 144 -1.50 20.14 -1.36
CA LEU A 144 -2.34 19.63 -2.44
C LEU A 144 -3.83 19.75 -2.10
N THR A 145 -4.24 19.35 -0.91
CA THR A 145 -5.64 19.45 -0.44
C THR A 145 -6.11 20.89 -0.45
N ARG A 146 -5.31 21.82 0.09
CA ARG A 146 -5.62 23.26 0.09
C ARG A 146 -5.74 23.81 -1.33
N SER A 147 -4.80 23.48 -2.21
CA SER A 147 -4.80 23.91 -3.62
C SER A 147 -6.06 23.45 -4.35
N GLN A 148 -6.49 22.20 -4.15
CA GLN A 148 -7.70 21.67 -4.78
C GLN A 148 -8.98 22.29 -4.18
N CYS A 149 -9.07 22.42 -2.86
CA CYS A 149 -10.22 23.10 -2.22
C CYS A 149 -10.39 24.55 -2.68
N TYR A 150 -9.27 25.26 -2.91
CA TYR A 150 -9.27 26.60 -3.50
C TYR A 150 -9.80 26.60 -4.94
N LYS A 151 -9.25 25.73 -5.80
CA LYS A 151 -9.69 25.61 -7.21
C LYS A 151 -11.18 25.32 -7.36
N HIS A 152 -11.76 24.57 -6.43
CA HIS A 152 -13.17 24.21 -6.43
C HIS A 152 -14.06 25.16 -5.60
N GLY A 153 -13.54 26.31 -5.18
CA GLY A 153 -14.32 27.38 -4.55
C GLY A 153 -14.88 27.06 -3.17
N ILE A 154 -14.35 26.05 -2.47
CA ILE A 154 -14.83 25.68 -1.13
C ILE A 154 -14.31 26.65 -0.06
N HIS A 155 -13.15 27.26 -0.28
CA HIS A 155 -12.50 28.19 0.65
C HIS A 155 -11.70 29.29 -0.07
N HIS A 156 -11.61 30.46 0.58
CA HIS A 156 -10.76 31.59 0.17
C HIS A 156 -9.29 31.36 0.61
N ILE A 157 -8.31 31.93 -0.10
CA ILE A 157 -6.84 31.75 0.07
C ILE A 157 -6.33 31.87 1.52
N HIS A 158 -7.01 32.66 2.36
CA HIS A 158 -6.61 32.97 3.74
C HIS A 158 -7.50 32.34 4.82
N SER A 159 -8.30 31.32 4.49
CA SER A 159 -8.98 30.52 5.52
C SER A 159 -7.95 30.01 6.54
N ALA A 160 -8.09 30.42 7.80
CA ALA A 160 -7.13 30.22 8.88
C ALA A 160 -6.53 28.80 8.89
N THR A 161 -5.20 28.73 8.94
CA THR A 161 -4.41 27.49 9.04
C THR A 161 -4.85 26.61 10.22
N GLU A 162 -5.36 27.24 11.27
CA GLU A 162 -5.90 26.63 12.50
C GLU A 162 -7.12 25.73 12.29
N ARG A 163 -7.86 25.88 11.17
CA ARG A 163 -9.02 25.00 10.89
C ARG A 163 -8.64 23.59 10.45
N PHE A 164 -7.40 23.37 9.98
CA PHE A 164 -6.94 22.07 9.49
C PHE A 164 -5.82 21.47 10.34
N THR A 165 -5.05 22.28 11.05
CA THR A 165 -3.99 21.84 11.95
C THR A 165 -4.03 22.69 13.20
N LEU A 166 -4.33 22.08 14.35
CA LEU A 166 -4.06 22.69 15.66
C LEU A 166 -2.54 22.88 15.77
N ASN A 167 -2.11 24.09 16.16
CA ASN A 167 -0.71 24.33 16.45
C ASN A 167 -0.30 23.43 17.62
N ARG A 168 0.83 22.73 17.49
CA ARG A 168 1.32 21.77 18.49
C ARG A 168 1.53 22.40 19.89
N LYS A 169 1.61 23.73 19.96
CA LYS A 169 1.72 24.51 21.20
C LYS A 169 0.42 24.66 21.98
N GLU A 170 -0.74 24.43 21.39
CA GLU A 170 -2.04 24.56 22.10
C GLU A 170 -2.52 23.24 22.73
N GLY A 171 -1.76 22.15 22.56
CA GLY A 171 -2.08 20.83 23.11
C GLY A 171 -1.19 20.37 24.26
N GLU A 172 -0.12 21.11 24.59
CA GLU A 172 0.63 20.92 25.83
C GLU A 172 0.05 21.90 26.84
N GLY A 173 -0.82 21.37 27.71
CA GLY A 173 -1.45 22.13 28.77
C GLY A 173 -0.41 22.85 29.63
N ASP A 174 -0.65 24.13 29.86
CA ASP A 174 -0.13 24.82 31.02
C ASP A 174 -0.68 24.13 32.28
N SER A 175 0.26 23.43 32.93
CA SER A 175 0.44 23.23 34.38
C SER A 175 -0.51 23.97 35.32
#